data_AF-A0A2G6KI67-F1
#
_entry.id   AF-A0A2G6KI67-F1
#
_cell.length_a   1.000
_cell.length_b   1.000
_cell.length_c   1.000
_cell.angle_alpha   90.00
_cell.angle_beta   90.00
_cell.angle_gamma   90.00
#
_symmetry.space_group_name_H-M   'P 1'
#
loop_
_entity.id
_entity.type
_entity.pdbx_description
1 polymer ?
#
loop_
_entity_poly.entity_id
_entity_poly.type
_entity_poly.pdbx_seq_one_letter_code
_entity_poly.pdbx_strand_id
1 'polypeptide(L)' 'MQSENSMSNVTSVMLDEHTVFSVREVCSVCGVNAELLIELVDEGVLHPAEGTHPGNWRFVGNTV' A
#
# COMPACT_ATOMS: atom_id res chain seq x y z
N MET A 1 -17.30 -6.53 38.67
CA MET A 1 -16.23 -6.60 37.65
C MET A 1 -16.88 -7.06 36.35
N GLN A 2 -17.18 -6.13 35.44
CA GLN A 2 -17.67 -6.45 34.10
C GLN A 2 -16.61 -5.99 33.11
N SER A 3 -16.15 -6.93 32.30
CA SER A 3 -15.03 -6.80 31.38
C SER A 3 -15.38 -5.82 30.26
N GLU A 4 -14.66 -4.71 30.17
CA GLU A 4 -14.77 -3.78 29.05
C GLU A 4 -14.16 -4.43 27.80
N ASN A 5 -15.02 -4.84 26.88
CA ASN A 5 -14.60 -5.23 25.54
C ASN A 5 -14.18 -3.96 24.80
N SER A 6 -12.89 -3.64 24.81
CA SER A 6 -12.29 -2.51 24.10
C SER A 6 -12.43 -2.71 22.59
N MET A 7 -13.60 -2.38 22.06
CA MET A 7 -13.88 -2.47 20.63
C MET A 7 -13.24 -1.25 19.95
N SER A 8 -12.02 -1.43 19.45
CA SER A 8 -11.35 -0.44 18.62
C SER A 8 -12.21 -0.20 17.37
N ASN A 9 -12.71 1.03 17.21
CA ASN A 9 -13.43 1.42 16.00
C ASN A 9 -12.41 1.46 14.85
N VAL A 10 -12.45 0.46 13.98
CA VAL A 10 -11.65 0.44 12.75
C VAL A 10 -12.37 1.30 11.72
N THR A 11 -11.74 2.41 11.34
CA THR A 11 -12.19 3.23 10.21
C THR A 11 -11.60 2.66 8.94
N SER A 12 -12.47 2.28 7.99
CA SER A 12 -12.06 1.80 6.66
C SER A 12 -12.51 2.79 5.59
N VAL A 13 -11.69 2.94 4.55
CA VAL A 13 -12.02 3.72 3.35
C VAL A 13 -12.06 2.75 2.18
N MET A 14 -13.14 2.78 1.41
CA MET A 14 -13.23 2.01 0.16
C MET A 14 -12.43 2.74 -0.91
N LEU A 15 -11.45 2.06 -1.48
CA LEU A 15 -10.65 2.57 -2.59
C LEU A 15 -11.34 2.23 -3.91
N ASP A 16 -11.31 3.18 -4.85
CA ASP A 16 -11.72 2.92 -6.22
C ASP A 16 -10.70 2.00 -6.90
N GLU A 17 -11.18 1.10 -7.76
CA GLU A 17 -10.35 0.10 -8.46
C GLU A 17 -9.32 0.71 -9.42
N HIS A 18 -9.53 1.96 -9.84
CA HIS A 18 -8.61 2.74 -10.66
C HIS A 18 -7.76 3.71 -9.84
N THR A 19 -7.79 3.63 -8.51
CA THR A 19 -6.93 4.48 -7.68
C THR A 19 -5.47 4.09 -7.91
N VAL A 20 -4.69 5.06 -8.37
CA VAL A 20 -3.27 4.90 -8.62
C VAL A 20 -2.45 5.56 -7.51
N PHE A 21 -1.45 4.86 -7.01
CA PHE A 21 -0.56 5.32 -5.96
C PHE A 21 0.87 5.41 -6.46
N SER A 22 1.55 6.51 -6.15
CA SER A 22 3.00 6.61 -6.22
C SER A 22 3.66 5.83 -5.09
N VAL A 23 4.96 5.54 -5.22
CA VAL A 23 5.79 4.96 -4.13
C VAL A 23 5.60 5.72 -2.82
N ARG A 24 5.59 7.06 -2.87
CA ARG A 24 5.46 7.89 -1.66
C ARG A 24 4.10 7.68 -0.98
N GLU A 25 3.03 7.54 -1.74
CA GLU A 25 1.69 7.32 -1.20
C GLU A 25 1.57 5.92 -0.61
N VAL A 26 2.10 4.88 -1.28
CA VAL A 26 2.14 3.52 -0.73
C VAL A 26 2.92 3.50 0.59
N CYS A 27 4.11 4.11 0.63
CA CYS A 27 4.89 4.23 1.86
C CYS A 27 4.12 4.94 2.98
N SER A 28 3.42 6.03 2.64
CA SER A 28 2.67 6.82 3.62
C SER A 28 1.44 6.09 4.16
N VAL A 29 0.73 5.34 3.30
CA VAL A 29 -0.52 4.64 3.67
C VAL A 29 -0.23 3.33 4.38
N CYS A 30 0.74 2.56 3.89
CA CYS A 30 1.08 1.25 4.43
C CYS A 30 2.14 1.32 5.56
N GLY A 31 2.75 2.49 5.78
CA GLY A 31 3.77 2.67 6.82
C GLY A 31 5.09 1.94 6.53
N VAL A 32 5.38 1.67 5.25
CA VAL A 32 6.62 1.02 4.79
C VAL A 32 7.62 2.06 4.26
N ASN A 33 8.92 1.76 4.29
CA ASN A 33 9.89 2.62 3.62
C ASN A 33 10.01 2.28 2.13
N ALA A 34 10.62 3.18 1.36
CA ALA A 34 10.78 2.99 -0.08
C ALA A 34 11.74 1.84 -0.43
N GLU A 35 12.75 1.59 0.40
CA GLU A 35 13.73 0.52 0.18
C GLU A 35 13.05 -0.86 0.18
N LEU A 36 12.22 -1.15 1.18
CA LEU A 36 11.44 -2.39 1.22
C LEU A 36 10.51 -2.51 0.02
N LEU A 37 9.85 -1.41 -0.38
CA LEU A 37 8.96 -1.44 -1.54
C LEU A 37 9.73 -1.76 -2.83
N ILE A 38 10.96 -1.24 -2.97
CA ILE A 38 11.84 -1.52 -4.11
C ILE A 38 12.28 -2.98 -4.09
N GLU A 39 12.73 -3.50 -2.96
CA GLU A 39 13.11 -4.91 -2.81
C GLU A 39 11.95 -5.84 -3.20
N LEU A 40 10.73 -5.54 -2.78
CA LEU A 40 9.55 -6.33 -3.14
C LEU A 40 9.27 -6.32 -4.65
N VAL A 41 9.57 -5.22 -5.35
CA VAL A 41 9.43 -5.16 -6.81
C VAL A 41 10.56 -5.91 -7.50
N ASP A 42 11.80 -5.76 -7.02
CA ASP A 42 12.97 -6.45 -7.57
C ASP A 42 12.87 -7.98 -7.41
N GLU A 43 12.32 -8.45 -6.29
CA GLU A 43 12.02 -9.86 -6.03
C GLU A 43 10.74 -10.36 -6.74
N GLY A 44 10.03 -9.48 -7.47
CA GLY A 44 8.81 -9.82 -8.21
C GLY A 44 7.58 -10.12 -7.35
N VAL A 45 7.61 -9.73 -6.07
CA VAL A 45 6.47 -9.85 -5.14
C VAL A 45 5.42 -8.79 -5.45
N LEU A 46 5.87 -7.60 -5.85
CA LEU A 46 5.00 -6.51 -6.30
C LEU A 46 5.33 -6.13 -7.73
N HIS A 47 4.31 -5.75 -8.49
CA HIS A 47 4.47 -5.25 -9.85
C HIS A 47 3.84 -3.87 -9.96
N PRO A 48 4.61 -2.81 -10.31
CA PRO A 48 4.03 -1.53 -10.65
C PRO A 48 3.21 -1.69 -11.94
N ALA A 49 2.00 -1.16 -11.95
CA ALA A 49 1.13 -1.14 -13.12
C ALA A 49 1.71 -0.25 -14.24
N GLU A 50 2.42 0.82 -13.87
CA GLU A 50 3.13 1.68 -14.81
C GLU A 50 4.49 2.13 -14.26
N GLY A 51 5.39 2.49 -15.17
CA GLY A 51 6.72 3.00 -14.85
C GLY A 51 7.81 1.93 -14.91
N THR A 52 9.05 2.38 -15.09
CA THR A 52 10.24 1.53 -15.33
C THR A 52 11.27 1.64 -14.21
N HIS A 53 11.07 2.56 -13.27
CA HIS A 53 12.00 2.79 -12.15
C HIS A 53 11.26 3.47 -10.97
N PRO A 54 11.80 3.40 -9.74
CA PRO A 54 11.06 3.78 -8.53
C PRO A 54 10.43 5.19 -8.55
N GLY A 55 11.08 6.15 -9.19
CA GLY A 55 10.58 7.53 -9.28
C GLY A 55 9.30 7.71 -10.10
N ASN A 56 8.98 6.78 -11.01
CA ASN A 56 7.78 6.83 -11.86
C ASN A 56 6.84 5.64 -11.68
N TRP A 57 7.10 4.76 -10.70
CA TRP A 57 6.21 3.64 -10.43
C TRP A 57 4.82 4.10 -9.97
N ARG A 58 3.83 3.35 -10.45
CA ARG A 58 2.42 3.52 -10.15
C ARG A 58 1.82 2.17 -9.78
N PHE A 59 1.19 2.11 -8.62
CA PHE A 59 0.55 0.90 -8.09
C PHE A 59 -0.96 1.09 -8.09
N VAL A 60 -1.70 0.02 -8.34
CA VAL A 60 -3.17 0.00 -8.25
C VAL A 60 -3.59 -0.90 -7.08
N GLY A 61 -4.74 -0.60 -6.48
CA GLY A 61 -5.20 -1.32 -5.29
C GLY A 61 -5.53 -2.81 -5.48
N ASN A 62 -5.45 -3.33 -6.70
CA ASN A 62 -5.87 -4.69 -7.06
C ASN A 62 -4.75 -5.59 -7.62
N THR A 63 -3.50 -5.16 -7.66
CA THR A 63 -2.40 -6.00 -8.16
C THR A 63 -1.94 -6.99 -7.09
N VAL A 64 -2.40 -8.24 -7.24
CA VAL A 64 -1.82 -9.47 -6.67
C VAL A 64 -1.26 -10.32 -7.78
#